data_AF-A0A3C0R619-F1
#
_entry.id   AF-A0A3C0R619-F1
#
_cell.length_a   1.000
_cell.length_b   1.000
_cell.length_c   1.000
_cell.angle_alpha   90.00
_cell.angle_beta   90.00
_cell.angle_gamma   90.00
#
_symmetry.space_group_name_H-M   'P 1'
#
loop_
_entity.id
_entity.type
_entity.pdbx_description
1 polymer ?
#
loop_
_entity_poly.entity_id
_entity_poly.type
_entity_poly.pdbx_seq_one_letter_code
_entity_poly.pdbx_strand_id
1 'polypeptide(L)'
;MAPAFPEESDPHTLAAALDETLSLIRSAKKPVILAGVELARYRFAPLVLHMAERMNIPIAADLLSKSTIPENHRLYLGVYGGAMSSDEQVRKYVESADLVLMLGTFITDMSMGFYTAKLDRKRT
;
A
#
# COMPACT_ATOMS: atom_id res chain seq x y z
N MET A 1 10.78 15.82 13.85
CA MET A 1 11.07 14.74 14.83
C MET A 1 10.85 13.41 14.12
N ALA A 2 11.83 12.51 14.07
CA ALA A 2 11.61 11.17 13.54
C ALA A 2 10.59 10.43 14.45
N PRO A 3 9.72 9.57 13.93
CA PRO A 3 8.93 8.67 14.78
C PRO A 3 9.90 7.90 15.71
N ALA A 4 9.61 7.92 17.02
CA ALA A 4 10.36 7.12 17.98
C ALA A 4 9.90 5.67 17.83
N PHE A 5 10.70 4.84 17.17
CA PHE A 5 10.51 3.39 17.21
C PHE A 5 11.17 2.87 18.48
N PRO A 6 10.40 2.27 19.41
CA PRO A 6 10.95 1.86 20.70
C PRO A 6 11.92 0.68 20.60
N GLU A 7 12.00 -0.05 19.48
CA GLU A 7 12.81 -1.27 19.36
C GLU A 7 13.44 -1.41 17.97
N GLU A 8 14.71 -1.82 17.94
CA GLU A 8 15.41 -2.25 16.72
C GLU A 8 14.91 -3.65 16.30
N SER A 9 14.76 -3.88 15.01
CA SER A 9 14.38 -5.21 14.49
C SER A 9 15.54 -6.21 14.60
N ASP A 10 15.22 -7.47 14.87
CA ASP A 10 16.19 -8.57 14.79
C ASP A 10 16.76 -8.66 13.35
N PRO A 11 18.09 -8.60 13.15
CA PRO A 11 18.68 -8.55 11.81
C PRO A 11 18.38 -9.78 10.95
N HIS A 12 18.31 -10.98 11.56
CA HIS A 12 18.06 -12.21 10.82
C HIS A 12 16.61 -12.26 10.32
N THR A 13 15.65 -11.91 11.18
CA THR A 13 14.24 -11.85 10.85
C THR A 13 13.95 -10.76 9.81
N LEU A 14 14.59 -9.60 9.94
CA LEU A 14 14.49 -8.52 8.97
C LEU A 14 15.01 -8.96 7.59
N ALA A 15 16.17 -9.61 7.53
CA ALA A 15 16.74 -10.11 6.27
C ALA A 15 15.81 -11.11 5.58
N ALA A 16 15.27 -12.08 6.33
CA ALA A 16 14.33 -13.07 5.80
C ALA A 16 13.04 -12.42 5.25
N ALA A 17 12.45 -11.47 5.99
CA ALA A 17 11.25 -10.76 5.56
C ALA A 17 11.50 -9.92 4.30
N LEU A 18 12.66 -9.27 4.20
CA LEU A 18 13.06 -8.51 3.01
C LEU A 18 13.25 -9.43 1.81
N ASP A 19 13.95 -10.56 1.96
CA ASP A 19 14.21 -11.49 0.87
C ASP A 19 12.91 -12.07 0.29
N GLU A 20 11.97 -12.47 1.16
CA GLU A 20 10.66 -12.96 0.75
C GLU A 20 9.84 -11.85 0.04
N THR A 21 9.74 -10.67 0.65
CA THR A 21 8.99 -9.53 0.09
C THR A 21 9.54 -9.14 -1.28
N LEU A 22 10.88 -9.06 -1.42
CA LEU A 22 11.52 -8.74 -2.68
C LEU A 22 11.31 -9.84 -3.73
N SER A 23 11.26 -11.11 -3.32
CA SER A 23 10.93 -12.23 -4.21
C SER A 23 9.51 -12.08 -4.78
N LEU A 24 8.54 -11.77 -3.91
CA LEU A 24 7.15 -11.53 -4.30
C LEU A 24 7.06 -10.35 -5.28
N ILE A 25 7.67 -9.21 -4.94
CA ILE A 25 7.69 -8.01 -5.79
C ILE A 25 8.31 -8.31 -7.16
N ARG A 26 9.43 -9.04 -7.22
CA ARG A 26 10.07 -9.39 -8.50
C ARG A 26 9.23 -10.34 -9.36
N SER A 27 8.42 -11.19 -8.74
CA SER A 27 7.54 -12.13 -9.44
C SER A 27 6.22 -11.52 -9.90
N ALA A 28 5.79 -10.43 -9.26
CA ALA A 28 4.53 -9.74 -9.55
C ALA A 28 4.58 -9.03 -10.91
N LYS A 29 3.54 -9.22 -11.72
CA LYS A 29 3.38 -8.56 -13.01
C LYS A 29 2.55 -7.28 -12.90
N LYS A 30 1.72 -7.19 -11.86
CA LYS A 30 0.83 -6.06 -11.59
C LYS A 30 0.78 -5.78 -10.08
N PRO A 31 1.90 -5.36 -9.47
CA PRO A 31 1.92 -4.95 -8.08
C PRO A 31 1.23 -3.60 -7.90
N VAL A 32 0.66 -3.37 -6.71
CA VAL A 32 0.16 -2.07 -6.28
C VAL A 32 0.49 -1.85 -4.81
N ILE A 33 0.81 -0.62 -4.42
CA ILE A 33 0.88 -0.21 -3.02
C ILE A 33 -0.48 0.34 -2.61
N LEU A 34 -1.06 -0.23 -1.56
CA LEU A 34 -2.20 0.36 -0.86
C LEU A 34 -1.66 1.14 0.34
N ALA A 35 -1.55 2.46 0.17
CA ALA A 35 -1.09 3.39 1.19
C ALA A 35 -2.19 3.60 2.23
N GLY A 36 -1.90 3.32 3.50
CA GLY A 36 -2.83 3.49 4.60
C GLY A 36 -2.55 4.66 5.52
N VAL A 37 -3.47 4.90 6.45
CA VAL A 37 -3.46 6.04 7.38
C VAL A 37 -2.19 6.16 8.22
N GLU A 38 -1.52 5.06 8.54
CA GLU A 38 -0.33 5.08 9.39
C GLU A 38 0.87 5.73 8.68
N LEU A 39 0.91 5.73 7.34
CA LEU A 39 1.95 6.42 6.60
C LEU A 39 1.96 7.93 6.87
N ALA A 40 0.77 8.53 7.01
CA ALA A 40 0.65 9.93 7.43
C ALA A 40 1.05 10.10 8.89
N ARG A 41 0.55 9.23 9.79
CA ARG A 41 0.78 9.31 11.24
C ARG A 41 2.26 9.21 11.61
N TYR A 42 2.99 8.31 10.97
CA TYR A 42 4.42 8.10 11.21
C TYR A 42 5.34 8.87 10.25
N ARG A 43 4.79 9.69 9.36
CA ARG A 43 5.53 10.48 8.35
C ARG A 43 6.38 9.61 7.41
N PHE A 44 5.84 8.46 7.02
CA PHE A 44 6.48 7.52 6.08
C PHE A 44 6.11 7.73 4.63
N ALA A 45 5.19 8.64 4.31
CA ALA A 45 4.82 8.96 2.94
C ALA A 45 6.03 9.22 2.00
N PRO A 46 7.06 10.01 2.39
CA PRO A 46 8.24 10.21 1.52
C PRO A 46 9.03 8.93 1.25
N LEU A 47 9.15 8.04 2.24
CA LEU A 47 9.87 6.77 2.10
C LEU A 47 9.13 5.82 1.15
N VAL A 48 7.81 5.70 1.33
CA VAL A 48 6.97 4.87 0.46
C VAL A 48 6.96 5.41 -0.97
N LEU A 49 6.90 6.74 -1.13
CA LEU A 49 6.99 7.37 -2.44
C LEU A 49 8.32 7.06 -3.13
N HIS A 50 9.44 7.20 -2.41
CA HIS A 50 10.77 6.84 -2.94
C HIS A 50 10.85 5.36 -3.34
N MET A 51 10.31 4.46 -2.51
CA MET A 51 10.26 3.02 -2.82
C MET A 51 9.44 2.77 -4.09
N ALA A 52 8.25 3.36 -4.18
CA ALA A 52 7.36 3.24 -5.34
C ALA A 52 8.03 3.73 -6.63
N GLU A 53 8.76 4.85 -6.59
CA GLU A 53 9.50 5.36 -7.74
C GLU A 53 10.64 4.43 -8.16
N ARG A 54 11.39 3.89 -7.20
CA ARG A 54 12.51 2.98 -7.47
C ARG A 54 12.07 1.66 -8.06
N MET A 55 10.91 1.17 -7.66
CA MET A 55 10.34 -0.10 -8.11
C MET A 55 9.31 0.07 -9.24
N ASN A 56 8.97 1.31 -9.59
CA ASN A 56 7.91 1.67 -10.54
C ASN A 56 6.55 1.01 -10.20
N ILE A 57 6.18 1.02 -8.91
CA ILE A 57 4.93 0.42 -8.42
C ILE A 57 3.87 1.52 -8.24
N PRO A 58 2.69 1.40 -8.87
CA PRO A 58 1.58 2.32 -8.66
C PRO A 58 1.06 2.33 -7.22
N ILE A 59 0.49 3.45 -6.80
CA ILE A 59 0.02 3.69 -5.43
C ILE A 59 -1.47 4.05 -5.46
N ALA A 60 -2.28 3.35 -4.68
CA ALA A 60 -3.62 3.78 -4.30
C ALA A 60 -3.63 4.16 -2.81
N ALA A 61 -4.35 5.21 -2.43
CA ALA A 61 -4.59 5.54 -1.02
C ALA A 61 -5.86 4.85 -0.52
N ASP A 62 -5.89 4.41 0.73
CA ASP A 62 -7.14 4.04 1.39
C ASP A 62 -8.00 5.28 1.68
N LEU A 63 -9.26 5.07 2.08
CA LEU A 63 -10.20 6.16 2.38
C LEU A 63 -9.70 7.14 3.46
N LEU A 64 -8.88 6.69 4.41
CA LEU A 64 -8.42 7.49 5.55
C LEU A 64 -7.07 8.19 5.30
N SER A 65 -6.43 7.90 4.17
CA SER A 65 -5.10 8.40 3.82
C SER A 65 -5.12 9.34 2.62
N LYS A 66 -6.28 9.88 2.23
CA LYS A 66 -6.35 10.96 1.23
C LYS A 66 -5.37 12.09 1.59
N SER A 67 -4.69 12.62 0.58
CA SER A 67 -3.63 13.63 0.71
C SER A 67 -2.31 13.14 1.34
N THR A 68 -2.18 11.86 1.69
CA THR A 68 -0.91 11.29 2.19
C THR A 68 0.12 11.19 1.07
N ILE A 69 -0.33 10.89 -0.15
CA ILE A 69 0.47 10.83 -1.36
C ILE A 69 0.07 12.01 -2.25
N PRO A 70 1.02 12.72 -2.90
CA PRO A 70 0.68 13.81 -3.81
C PRO A 70 -0.19 13.32 -4.97
N GLU A 71 -1.40 13.88 -5.12
CA GLU A 71 -2.37 13.38 -6.11
C GLU A 71 -1.95 13.67 -7.57
N ASN A 72 -0.98 14.55 -7.78
CA ASN A 72 -0.38 14.85 -9.08
C ASN A 72 0.80 13.92 -9.44
N HIS A 73 1.15 12.97 -8.57
CA HIS A 73 2.27 12.08 -8.80
C HIS A 73 1.96 11.06 -9.89
N ARG A 74 2.91 10.78 -10.79
CA ARG A 74 2.72 9.90 -11.96
C ARG A 74 2.28 8.46 -11.61
N LEU A 75 2.62 8.00 -10.41
CA LEU A 75 2.28 6.66 -9.92
C LEU A 75 1.00 6.62 -9.08
N TYR A 76 0.37 7.77 -8.81
CA TYR A 76 -0.83 7.80 -8.00
C TYR A 76 -2.06 7.41 -8.84
N LEU A 77 -2.75 6.36 -8.41
CA LEU A 77 -3.96 5.86 -9.06
C LEU A 77 -5.20 6.60 -8.58
N GLY A 78 -5.27 6.94 -7.29
CA GLY A 78 -6.45 7.51 -6.65
C GLY A 78 -6.77 6.84 -5.32
N VAL A 79 -8.03 6.96 -4.89
CA VAL A 79 -8.50 6.42 -3.60
C VAL A 79 -9.23 5.10 -3.82
N TYR A 80 -8.80 4.06 -3.10
CA TYR A 80 -9.44 2.74 -3.05
C TYR A 80 -10.27 2.61 -1.77
N GLY A 81 -11.50 2.12 -1.93
CA GLY A 81 -12.43 1.85 -0.82
C GLY A 81 -13.42 0.73 -1.17
N GLY A 82 -12.97 -0.32 -1.88
CA GLY A 82 -13.85 -1.36 -2.41
C GLY A 82 -14.87 -0.79 -3.39
N ALA A 83 -16.15 -1.14 -3.24
CA ALA A 83 -17.24 -0.58 -4.05
C ALA A 83 -17.49 0.92 -3.82
N MET A 84 -16.93 1.50 -2.75
CA MET A 84 -17.01 2.95 -2.46
C MET A 84 -15.88 3.75 -3.13
N SER A 85 -15.04 3.11 -3.94
CA SER A 85 -14.01 3.81 -4.71
C SER A 85 -14.68 4.79 -5.70
N SER A 86 -14.29 6.05 -5.68
CA SER A 86 -14.87 7.08 -6.55
C SER A 86 -14.51 6.90 -8.03
N ASP A 87 -13.40 6.20 -8.30
CA ASP A 87 -12.95 5.86 -9.63
C ASP A 87 -12.93 4.33 -9.80
N GLU A 88 -13.75 3.84 -10.73
CA GLU A 88 -13.87 2.42 -11.05
C GLU A 88 -12.57 1.84 -11.64
N GLN A 89 -11.73 2.65 -12.29
CA GLN A 89 -10.43 2.21 -12.79
C GLN A 89 -9.46 1.90 -11.64
N VAL A 90 -9.49 2.70 -10.58
CA VAL A 90 -8.69 2.44 -9.36
C VAL A 90 -9.12 1.13 -8.73
N ARG A 91 -10.43 0.95 -8.52
CA ARG A 91 -10.97 -0.30 -7.99
C ARG A 91 -10.54 -1.51 -8.83
N LYS A 92 -10.77 -1.46 -10.15
CA LYS A 92 -10.39 -2.55 -11.06
C LYS A 92 -8.90 -2.82 -11.03
N TYR A 93 -8.06 -1.78 -10.98
CA TYR A 93 -6.62 -1.96 -10.92
C TYR A 93 -6.21 -2.71 -9.65
N VAL A 94 -6.68 -2.24 -8.50
CA VAL A 94 -6.35 -2.81 -7.18
C VAL A 94 -6.90 -4.24 -7.05
N GLU A 95 -8.16 -4.49 -7.40
CA GLU A 95 -8.79 -5.82 -7.28
C GLU A 95 -8.25 -6.86 -8.28
N SER A 96 -7.57 -6.42 -9.36
CA SER A 96 -6.93 -7.32 -10.32
C SER A 96 -5.41 -7.40 -10.17
N ALA A 97 -4.83 -6.74 -9.17
CA ALA A 97 -3.41 -6.85 -8.86
C ALA A 97 -3.05 -8.28 -8.45
N ASP A 98 -1.85 -8.73 -8.84
CA ASP A 98 -1.31 -10.02 -8.41
C ASP A 98 -0.47 -9.91 -7.14
N LEU A 99 -0.20 -8.68 -6.68
CA LEU A 99 0.39 -8.35 -5.38
C LEU A 99 -0.12 -6.98 -4.91
N VAL A 100 -0.64 -6.91 -3.68
CA VAL A 100 -1.10 -5.69 -3.02
C VAL A 100 -0.26 -5.47 -1.77
N LEU A 101 0.68 -4.53 -1.83
CA LEU A 101 1.50 -4.15 -0.68
C LEU A 101 0.71 -3.18 0.20
N MET A 102 0.10 -3.71 1.26
CA MET A 102 -0.65 -2.91 2.23
C MET A 102 0.30 -2.24 3.23
N LEU A 103 0.62 -0.97 3.03
CA LEU A 103 1.60 -0.25 3.84
C LEU A 103 0.90 0.76 4.75
N GLY A 104 0.96 0.52 6.05
CA GLY A 104 0.30 1.36 7.06
C GLY A 104 -1.23 1.35 7.00
N THR A 105 -1.80 0.30 6.39
CA THR A 105 -3.25 0.11 6.24
C THR A 105 -3.84 -0.54 7.48
N PHE A 106 -4.89 0.08 8.02
CA PHE A 106 -5.68 -0.51 9.09
C PHE A 106 -6.86 -1.26 8.47
N ILE A 107 -6.87 -2.59 8.56
CA ILE A 107 -7.90 -3.43 7.93
C ILE A 107 -9.19 -3.34 8.75
N THR A 108 -10.13 -2.55 8.26
CA THR A 108 -11.46 -2.36 8.84
C THR A 108 -12.55 -2.64 7.82
N ASP A 109 -13.78 -2.81 8.29
CA ASP A 109 -14.95 -2.85 7.43
C ASP A 109 -15.02 -1.61 6.53
N MET A 110 -14.77 -0.41 7.08
CA MET A 110 -14.74 0.84 6.32
C MET A 110 -13.65 0.85 5.23
N SER A 111 -12.41 0.49 5.57
CA SER A 111 -11.31 0.49 4.59
C SER A 111 -11.50 -0.55 3.49
N MET A 112 -12.24 -1.63 3.78
CA MET A 112 -12.59 -2.70 2.84
C MET A 112 -13.95 -2.47 2.14
N GLY A 113 -14.50 -1.26 2.22
CA GLY A 113 -15.74 -0.89 1.54
C GLY A 113 -16.95 -1.69 2.02
N PHE A 114 -17.08 -1.92 3.32
CA PHE A 114 -18.15 -2.70 3.95
C PHE A 114 -18.31 -4.09 3.31
N TYR A 115 -17.20 -4.85 3.28
CA TYR A 115 -17.12 -6.22 2.75
C TYR A 115 -17.28 -6.36 1.23
N THR A 116 -17.13 -5.26 0.48
CA THR A 116 -17.21 -5.29 -1.00
C THR A 116 -15.86 -5.40 -1.69
N ALA A 117 -14.76 -5.14 -0.98
CA ALA A 117 -13.40 -5.29 -1.50
C ALA A 117 -13.12 -6.73 -1.94
N LYS A 118 -12.70 -6.90 -3.19
CA LYS A 118 -12.31 -8.20 -3.73
C LYS A 118 -10.79 -8.36 -3.74
N LEU A 119 -10.20 -8.56 -2.57
CA LEU A 119 -8.77 -8.80 -2.40
C LEU A 119 -8.52 -10.25 -1.99
N ASP A 120 -7.60 -10.91 -2.68
CA ASP A 120 -7.15 -12.26 -2.35
C ASP A 120 -6.13 -12.19 -1.21
N ARG A 121 -6.45 -12.80 -0.07
CA ARG A 121 -5.57 -12.86 1.12
C ARG A 121 -4.19 -13.46 0.84
N LYS A 122 -4.04 -14.27 -0.20
CA LYS A 122 -2.74 -14.85 -0.58
C LYS A 122 -1.85 -13.85 -1.34
N ARG A 123 -2.38 -12.68 -1.69
CA ARG A 123 -1.74 -11.65 -2.53
C ARG A 123 -1.64 -10.29 -1.83
N THR A 124 -2.13 -10.19 -0.60
CA THR A 124 -2.16 -8.99 0.25
C THR A 124 -1.24 -9.14 1.44
#